data_AF-A0A6A7LAB1-F1
#
_entry.id   AF-A0A6A7LAB1-F1
#
_cell.length_a   1.000
_cell.length_b   1.000
_cell.length_c   1.000
_cell.angle_alpha   90.00
_cell.angle_beta   90.00
_cell.angle_gamma   90.00
#
_symmetry.space_group_name_H-M   'P 1'
#
loop_
_entity.id
_entity.type
_entity.pdbx_description
1 polymer ?
#
loop_
_entity_poly.entity_id
_entity_poly.type
_entity_poly.pdbx_seq_one_letter_code
_entity_poly.pdbx_strand_id
1 'polypeptide(L)'
;MHDWLAFALIALMLWGITGVTQKLATNHISFELSFVCFSLAFVLMTPIIIATVPLDWNLSPGLIGLAALGGLLNGLGALTSFAALERGGKASTVIPLVSLYPLITLAGAWLLLDEDITLRQTVGIGCAVVAVCLLAQEPVAPAGSFVDEPMRRKGEI
;
A
#
# COMPACT_ATOMS: atom_id res chain seq x y z
N MET A 1 1.48 17.08 20.53
CA MET A 1 1.45 16.93 19.05
C MET A 1 0.00 16.97 18.65
N HIS A 2 -0.36 17.61 17.54
CA HIS A 2 -1.74 17.59 17.07
C HIS A 2 -2.15 16.14 16.77
N ASP A 3 -3.31 15.70 17.27
CA ASP A 3 -3.75 14.28 17.25
C ASP A 3 -3.72 13.68 15.83
N TRP A 4 -4.02 14.48 14.80
CA TRP A 4 -3.98 14.05 13.40
C TRP A 4 -2.59 13.55 12.95
N LEU A 5 -1.50 14.14 13.47
CA LEU A 5 -0.14 13.74 13.10
C LEU A 5 0.21 12.39 13.71
N ALA A 6 -0.25 12.11 14.93
CA ALA A 6 -0.05 10.81 15.56
C ALA A 6 -0.76 9.71 14.77
N PHE A 7 -2.02 9.91 14.38
CA PHE A 7 -2.74 8.96 13.53
C PHE A 7 -2.07 8.76 12.17
N ALA A 8 -1.55 9.81 11.53
CA ALA A 8 -0.83 9.70 10.27
C ALA A 8 0.46 8.88 10.41
N LEU A 9 1.22 9.06 11.50
CA LEU A 9 2.43 8.28 11.77
C LEU A 9 2.13 6.81 12.07
N ILE A 10 1.05 6.53 12.83
CA ILE A 10 0.58 5.17 13.06
C ILE A 10 0.18 4.51 11.73
N ALA A 11 -0.58 5.22 10.90
CA ALA A 11 -0.96 4.73 9.58
C ALA A 11 0.26 4.43 8.70
N LEU A 12 1.26 5.32 8.68
CA LEU A 12 2.53 5.09 7.95
C LEU A 12 3.20 3.78 8.38
N MET A 13 3.30 3.54 9.70
CA MET A 13 3.89 2.30 10.22
C MET A 13 3.07 1.07 9.82
N LEU A 14 1.75 1.12 9.98
CA LEU A 14 0.86 0.01 9.64
C LEU A 14 0.90 -0.32 8.15
N TRP A 15 0.90 0.69 7.27
CA TRP A 15 1.02 0.48 5.83
C TRP A 15 2.41 -0.03 5.42
N GLY A 16 3.47 0.43 6.07
CA GLY A 16 4.83 -0.10 5.87
C GLY A 16 4.93 -1.59 6.25
N ILE A 17 4.41 -1.97 7.43
CA ILE A 17 4.35 -3.38 7.87
C ILE A 17 3.48 -4.19 6.91
N THR A 18 2.34 -3.64 6.47
CA THR A 18 1.46 -4.28 5.49
C THR A 18 2.23 -4.66 4.24
N GLY A 19 3.05 -3.77 3.66
CA GLY A 19 3.84 -4.10 2.48
C GLY A 19 4.79 -5.30 2.65
N VAL A 20 5.38 -5.46 3.85
CA VAL A 20 6.22 -6.61 4.19
C VAL A 20 5.39 -7.88 4.30
N THR A 21 4.25 -7.84 5.01
CA THR A 21 3.37 -9.00 5.14
C THR A 21 2.75 -9.40 3.81
N GLN A 22 2.44 -8.44 2.93
CA GLN A 22 1.99 -8.70 1.57
C GLN A 22 3.01 -9.54 0.80
N LYS A 23 4.29 -9.13 0.82
CA LYS A 23 5.35 -9.89 0.15
C LYS A 23 5.49 -11.29 0.74
N LEU A 24 5.50 -11.41 2.06
CA LEU A 24 5.60 -12.70 2.76
C LEU A 24 4.45 -13.65 2.39
N ALA A 25 3.22 -13.14 2.31
CA ALA A 25 2.06 -13.91 1.88
C ALA A 25 2.21 -14.38 0.43
N THR A 26 2.54 -13.47 -0.49
CA THR A 26 2.68 -13.78 -1.93
C THR A 26 3.83 -14.72 -2.27
N ASN A 27 4.77 -14.93 -1.34
CA ASN A 27 5.83 -15.94 -1.52
C ASN A 27 5.31 -17.38 -1.30
N HIS A 28 4.16 -17.56 -0.64
CA HIS A 28 3.63 -18.87 -0.26
C HIS A 28 2.27 -19.17 -0.89
N ILE A 29 1.47 -18.15 -1.18
CA ILE A 29 0.14 -18.28 -1.78
C ILE A 29 -0.02 -17.24 -2.89
N SER A 30 -0.99 -17.44 -3.78
CA SER A 30 -1.21 -16.53 -4.90
C SER A 30 -1.65 -15.13 -4.47
N PHE A 31 -1.46 -14.12 -5.32
CA PHE A 31 -1.90 -12.76 -5.00
C PHE A 31 -3.41 -12.65 -4.82
N GLU A 32 -4.21 -13.43 -5.56
CA GLU A 32 -5.66 -13.43 -5.44
C GLU A 32 -6.09 -13.96 -4.07
N LEU A 33 -5.52 -15.08 -3.62
CA LEU A 33 -5.85 -15.64 -2.30
C LEU A 33 -5.35 -14.73 -1.18
N SER A 34 -4.15 -14.16 -1.32
CA SER A 34 -3.62 -13.15 -0.39
C SER A 34 -4.58 -11.96 -0.27
N PHE A 35 -5.10 -11.47 -1.39
CA PHE A 35 -6.06 -10.38 -1.43
C PHE A 35 -7.42 -10.75 -0.83
N VAL A 36 -7.90 -11.99 -1.03
CA VAL A 36 -9.13 -12.50 -0.39
C VAL A 36 -8.96 -12.49 1.14
N CYS A 37 -7.86 -13.04 1.65
CA CYS A 37 -7.56 -13.04 3.09
C CYS A 37 -7.45 -11.61 3.64
N PHE A 38 -6.76 -10.72 2.91
CA PHE A 38 -6.63 -9.31 3.25
C PHE A 38 -7.99 -8.60 3.32
N SER A 39 -8.84 -8.80 2.31
CA SER A 39 -10.18 -8.21 2.23
C SER A 39 -11.09 -8.73 3.34
N LEU A 40 -10.99 -10.03 3.66
CA LEU A 40 -11.75 -10.64 4.74
C LEU A 40 -11.40 -10.01 6.10
N ALA A 41 -10.14 -9.65 6.34
CA ALA A 41 -9.73 -8.98 7.56
C ALA A 41 -10.45 -7.61 7.76
N PHE A 42 -10.66 -6.83 6.70
CA PHE A 42 -11.46 -5.59 6.78
C PHE A 42 -12.92 -5.88 7.12
N VAL A 43 -13.52 -6.91 6.48
CA VAL A 43 -14.91 -7.30 6.75
C VAL A 43 -15.08 -7.71 8.21
N LEU A 44 -14.13 -8.46 8.77
CA LEU A 44 -14.15 -8.89 10.17
C LEU A 44 -13.92 -7.74 11.16
N MET A 45 -13.22 -6.67 10.76
CA MET A 45 -13.01 -5.48 11.59
C MET A 45 -14.29 -4.62 11.70
N THR A 46 -15.12 -4.57 10.65
CA THR A 46 -16.36 -3.79 10.61
C THR A 46 -17.31 -4.00 11.79
N PRO A 47 -17.71 -5.23 12.18
CA PRO A 47 -18.64 -5.42 13.30
C PRO A 47 -18.06 -4.94 14.63
N ILE A 48 -16.73 -4.99 14.81
CA ILE A 48 -16.07 -4.51 16.03
C ILE A 48 -16.27 -2.98 16.14
N ILE A 49 -16.11 -2.25 15.04
CA ILE A 49 -16.32 -0.80 15.01
C ILE A 49 -17.79 -0.47 15.31
N ILE A 50 -18.72 -1.15 14.64
CA ILE A 50 -20.17 -0.95 14.86
C ILE A 50 -20.57 -1.20 16.31
N ALA A 51 -19.94 -2.19 16.97
CA ALA A 51 -20.25 -2.54 18.35
C ALA A 51 -19.61 -1.61 19.40
N THR A 52 -18.51 -0.92 19.07
CA THR A 52 -17.68 -0.19 20.05
C THR A 52 -17.74 1.33 19.90
N VAL A 53 -18.14 1.83 18.73
CA VAL A 53 -18.14 3.27 18.43
C VAL A 53 -19.59 3.76 18.28
N PRO A 54 -19.97 4.88 18.91
CA PRO A 54 -21.26 5.53 18.64
C PRO A 54 -21.24 6.10 17.21
N LEU A 55 -21.90 5.41 16.29
CA LEU A 55 -21.97 5.80 14.88
C LEU A 55 -23.19 6.68 14.62
N ASP A 56 -22.98 7.77 13.87
CA ASP A 56 -24.07 8.53 13.26
C ASP A 56 -24.46 7.88 11.93
N TRP A 57 -25.70 7.41 11.86
CA TRP A 57 -26.25 6.73 10.68
C TRP A 57 -26.94 7.67 9.70
N ASN A 58 -26.86 8.99 9.91
CA ASN A 58 -27.38 10.00 8.99
C ASN A 58 -26.51 10.14 7.73
N LEU A 59 -26.51 9.09 6.89
CA LEU A 59 -25.69 8.99 5.70
C LEU A 59 -26.48 9.37 4.45
N SER A 60 -25.94 10.28 3.64
CA SER A 60 -26.48 10.55 2.30
C SER A 60 -25.97 9.50 1.30
N PRO A 61 -26.77 9.12 0.29
CA PRO A 61 -26.32 8.18 -0.76
C PRO A 61 -25.03 8.61 -1.46
N GLY A 62 -24.82 9.92 -1.62
CA GLY A 62 -23.58 10.47 -2.20
C GLY A 62 -22.35 10.23 -1.34
N LEU A 63 -22.46 10.40 -0.01
CA LEU A 63 -21.36 10.13 0.92
C LEU A 63 -21.03 8.64 0.99
N ILE A 64 -22.05 7.78 0.99
CA ILE A 64 -21.87 6.33 0.92
C ILE A 64 -21.13 5.96 -0.38
N GLY A 65 -21.54 6.53 -1.51
CA GLY A 65 -20.89 6.32 -2.81
C GLY A 65 -19.42 6.74 -2.80
N LEU A 66 -19.10 7.89 -2.21
CA LEU A 66 -17.72 8.38 -2.11
C LEU A 66 -16.85 7.49 -1.21
N ALA A 67 -17.36 7.08 -0.05
CA ALA A 67 -16.67 6.17 0.86
C ALA A 67 -16.45 4.79 0.22
N ALA A 68 -17.46 4.26 -0.48
CA ALA A 68 -17.36 2.99 -1.20
C ALA A 68 -16.34 3.06 -2.35
N LEU A 69 -16.32 4.16 -3.10
CA LEU A 69 -15.32 4.39 -4.15
C LEU A 69 -13.91 4.44 -3.58
N GLY A 70 -13.70 5.16 -2.46
CA GLY A 70 -12.41 5.17 -1.76
C GLY A 70 -11.96 3.77 -1.34
N GLY A 71 -12.87 2.99 -0.77
CA GLY A 71 -12.62 1.59 -0.41
C GLY A 71 -12.28 0.70 -1.61
N LEU A 72 -13.00 0.85 -2.72
CA LEU A 72 -12.76 0.12 -3.96
C LEU A 72 -11.39 0.45 -4.56
N LEU A 73 -11.03 1.73 -4.62
CA LEU A 73 -9.73 2.18 -5.12
C LEU A 73 -8.59 1.68 -4.23
N ASN A 74 -8.76 1.72 -2.91
CA ASN A 74 -7.79 1.17 -1.96
C ASN A 74 -7.62 -0.35 -2.14
N GLY A 75 -8.72 -1.08 -2.28
CA GLY A 75 -8.70 -2.51 -2.55
C GLY A 75 -8.00 -2.85 -3.86
N LEU A 76 -8.30 -2.13 -4.94
CA LEU A 76 -7.65 -2.32 -6.24
C LEU A 76 -6.15 -1.99 -6.19
N GLY A 77 -5.78 -0.92 -5.48
CA GLY A 77 -4.39 -0.59 -5.20
C GLY A 77 -3.66 -1.70 -4.45
N ALA A 78 -4.28 -2.24 -3.39
CA ALA A 78 -3.71 -3.37 -2.65
C ALA A 78 -3.58 -4.63 -3.52
N LEU A 79 -4.60 -4.98 -4.31
CA LEU A 79 -4.61 -6.12 -5.23
C LEU A 79 -3.46 -6.03 -6.25
N THR A 80 -3.31 -4.87 -6.89
CA THR A 80 -2.24 -4.63 -7.87
C THR A 80 -0.85 -4.62 -7.22
N SER A 81 -0.73 -4.14 -5.97
CA SER A 81 0.50 -4.27 -5.17
C SER A 81 0.86 -5.74 -4.91
N PHE A 82 -0.11 -6.55 -4.45
CA PHE A 82 0.10 -7.99 -4.28
C PHE A 82 0.56 -8.67 -5.58
N ALA A 83 -0.08 -8.35 -6.70
CA ALA A 83 0.31 -8.89 -8.01
C ALA A 83 1.75 -8.51 -8.39
N ALA A 84 2.18 -7.27 -8.14
CA ALA A 84 3.55 -6.82 -8.40
C ALA A 84 4.57 -7.56 -7.52
N LEU A 85 4.25 -7.79 -6.25
CA LEU A 85 5.11 -8.50 -5.30
C LEU A 85 5.22 -9.99 -5.65
N GLU A 86 4.13 -10.63 -6.06
CA GLU A 86 4.16 -12.04 -6.49
C GLU A 86 4.98 -12.21 -7.77
N ARG A 87 4.87 -11.28 -8.73
CA ARG A 87 5.59 -11.31 -10.02
C ARG A 87 7.08 -10.98 -9.92
N GLY A 88 7.69 -11.24 -8.78
CA GLY A 88 9.12 -11.09 -8.55
C GLY A 88 9.56 -9.74 -7.98
N GLY A 89 8.65 -8.77 -7.82
CA GLY A 89 8.98 -7.48 -7.22
C GLY A 89 9.46 -7.62 -5.77
N LYS A 90 10.58 -7.00 -5.44
CA LYS A 90 11.05 -6.91 -4.05
C LYS A 90 10.20 -5.91 -3.28
N ALA A 91 9.89 -6.22 -2.02
CA ALA A 91 9.17 -5.29 -1.14
C ALA A 91 9.91 -3.95 -1.00
N SER A 92 11.24 -3.97 -0.97
CA SER A 92 12.11 -2.79 -0.92
C SER A 92 12.02 -1.88 -2.15
N THR A 93 11.48 -2.38 -3.26
CA THR A 93 11.33 -1.65 -4.53
C THR A 93 9.86 -1.26 -4.74
N VAL A 94 8.97 -2.26 -4.67
CA VAL A 94 7.54 -2.09 -4.96
C VAL A 94 6.86 -1.19 -3.92
N ILE A 95 7.11 -1.40 -2.62
CA ILE A 95 6.40 -0.66 -1.57
C ILE A 95 6.75 0.83 -1.59
N PRO A 96 8.03 1.26 -1.68
CA PRO A 96 8.35 2.67 -1.86
C PRO A 96 7.78 3.28 -3.14
N LEU A 97 7.76 2.52 -4.24
CA LEU A 97 7.19 2.99 -5.51
C LEU A 97 5.68 3.26 -5.40
N VAL A 98 4.93 2.32 -4.83
CA VAL A 98 3.48 2.49 -4.60
C VAL A 98 3.22 3.61 -3.59
N SER A 99 4.12 3.81 -2.61
CA SER A 99 4.03 4.89 -1.62
C SER A 99 4.25 6.30 -2.20
N LEU A 100 4.53 6.45 -3.51
CA LEU A 100 4.50 7.73 -4.21
C LEU A 100 3.09 8.21 -4.56
N TYR A 101 2.03 7.51 -4.15
CA TYR A 101 0.65 7.99 -4.30
C TYR A 101 0.40 9.44 -3.79
N PRO A 102 1.14 10.02 -2.82
CA PRO A 102 0.98 11.44 -2.46
C PRO A 102 1.15 12.41 -3.64
N LEU A 103 1.88 12.03 -4.70
CA LEU A 103 1.95 12.80 -5.94
C LEU A 103 0.58 12.94 -6.60
N ILE A 104 -0.15 11.83 -6.68
CA ILE A 104 -1.49 11.77 -7.26
C ILE A 104 -2.47 12.51 -6.33
N THR A 105 -2.33 12.34 -5.01
CA THR A 105 -3.14 13.05 -4.03
C THR A 105 -2.96 14.56 -4.13
N LEU A 106 -1.72 15.07 -4.24
CA LEU A 106 -1.47 16.50 -4.36
C LEU A 106 -2.01 17.06 -5.68
N ALA A 107 -1.83 16.33 -6.79
CA ALA A 107 -2.42 16.72 -8.06
C ALA A 107 -3.96 16.76 -7.98
N GLY A 108 -4.57 15.78 -7.31
CA GLY A 108 -6.01 15.75 -7.05
C GLY A 108 -6.46 16.89 -6.14
N ALA A 109 -5.71 17.21 -5.09
CA ALA A 109 -6.02 18.32 -4.19
C ALA A 109 -6.00 19.66 -4.93
N TRP A 110 -4.99 19.88 -5.77
CA TRP A 110 -4.93 21.07 -6.61
C TRP A 110 -6.06 21.13 -7.65
N LEU A 111 -6.39 20.01 -8.30
CA LEU A 111 -7.41 19.98 -9.37
C LEU A 111 -8.86 19.99 -8.86
N LEU A 112 -9.13 19.36 -7.71
CA LEU A 112 -10.49 19.05 -7.24
C LEU A 112 -10.85 19.79 -5.95
N LEU A 113 -9.86 20.16 -5.12
CA LEU A 113 -10.06 20.82 -3.83
C LEU A 113 -9.65 22.30 -3.85
N ASP A 114 -9.14 22.80 -4.98
CA ASP A 114 -8.68 24.18 -5.16
C ASP A 114 -7.58 24.57 -4.14
N GLU A 115 -6.76 23.59 -3.74
CA GLU A 115 -5.65 23.79 -2.81
C GLU A 115 -4.40 24.32 -3.54
N ASP A 116 -3.82 25.41 -3.02
CA ASP A 116 -2.55 25.95 -3.53
C ASP A 116 -1.37 25.03 -3.19
N ILE A 117 -0.62 24.62 -4.22
CA ILE A 117 0.63 23.87 -4.04
C ILE A 117 1.76 24.83 -3.68
N THR A 118 2.26 24.71 -2.47
CA THR A 118 3.40 25.50 -1.99
C THR A 118 4.73 24.97 -2.52
N LEU A 119 5.71 25.87 -2.68
CA LEU A 119 7.08 25.50 -3.08
C LEU A 119 7.70 24.44 -2.14
N ARG A 120 7.39 24.49 -0.84
CA ARG A 120 7.86 23.49 0.13
C ARG A 120 7.32 22.09 -0.16
N GLN A 121 6.04 21.98 -0.52
CA GLN A 121 5.43 20.70 -0.90
C GLN A 121 6.06 20.16 -2.19
N THR A 122 6.27 21.01 -3.19
CA THR A 122 6.91 20.62 -4.45
C THR A 122 8.33 20.11 -4.24
N VAL A 123 9.14 20.81 -3.42
CA VAL A 123 10.50 20.36 -3.10
C VAL A 123 10.47 19.03 -2.33
N GLY A 124 9.61 18.90 -1.34
CA GLY A 124 9.46 17.64 -0.59
C GLY A 124 9.08 16.46 -1.49
N ILE A 125 8.19 16.68 -2.45
CA ILE A 125 7.84 15.72 -3.50
C ILE A 125 9.04 15.36 -4.36
N GLY A 126 9.80 16.34 -4.83
CA GLY A 126 11.01 16.08 -5.60
C GLY A 126 11.99 15.20 -4.84
N CYS A 127 12.21 15.47 -3.55
CA CYS A 127 13.03 14.64 -2.68
C CYS A 127 12.48 13.20 -2.53
N ALA A 128 11.16 13.04 -2.35
CA ALA A 128 10.54 11.74 -2.23
C ALA A 128 10.70 10.90 -3.51
N VAL A 129 10.51 11.51 -4.68
CA VAL A 129 10.71 10.86 -5.98
C VAL A 129 12.16 10.39 -6.12
N VAL A 130 13.14 11.26 -5.83
CA VAL A 130 14.55 10.89 -5.89
C VAL A 130 14.88 9.73 -4.95
N ALA A 131 14.39 9.77 -3.71
CA ALA A 131 14.59 8.70 -2.74
C ALA A 131 14.04 7.36 -3.24
N VAL A 132 12.83 7.36 -3.80
CA VAL A 132 12.21 6.15 -4.36
C VAL A 132 12.94 5.65 -5.60
N CYS A 133 13.38 6.54 -6.50
CA CYS A 133 14.19 6.15 -7.65
C CYS A 133 15.49 5.47 -7.22
N LEU A 134 16.14 5.92 -6.15
CA LEU A 134 17.34 5.29 -5.60
C LEU A 134 17.02 3.92 -4.98
N LEU A 135 15.91 3.79 -4.26
CA LEU A 135 15.48 2.51 -3.67
C LEU A 135 15.05 1.48 -4.73
N ALA A 136 14.49 1.95 -5.85
CA ALA A 136 14.02 1.09 -6.93
C ALA A 136 15.16 0.53 -7.81
N GLN A 137 16.39 0.99 -7.65
CA GLN A 137 17.54 0.43 -8.33
C GLN A 137 17.91 -0.91 -7.71
N GLU A 138 17.48 -2.01 -8.33
CA GLU A 138 18.02 -3.32 -8.04
C GLU A 138 19.35 -3.51 -8.80
N PRO A 139 20.44 -3.97 -8.15
CA PRO A 139 21.60 -4.46 -8.89
C PRO A 139 21.13 -5.62 -9.77
N VAL A 140 21.24 -5.45 -11.09
CA VAL A 140 21.05 -6.56 -12.04
C VAL A 140 22.06 -7.63 -11.65
N ALA A 141 21.57 -8.78 -11.18
CA ALA A 141 22.43 -9.94 -10.97
C ALA A 141 23.10 -10.26 -12.32
N PRO A 142 24.43 -10.31 -12.42
CA PRO A 142 25.10 -10.57 -13.69
C PRO A 142 24.57 -11.88 -14.26
N ALA A 143 24.12 -11.82 -15.51
CA ALA A 143 23.63 -12.97 -16.28
C ALA A 143 24.75 -14.00 -16.42
N GLY A 144 24.85 -14.92 -15.46
CA GLY A 144 25.94 -15.90 -15.43
C GLY A 144 25.96 -16.89 -14.27
N SER A 145 25.10 -16.77 -13.25
CA SER A 145 25.10 -17.70 -12.10
C SER A 145 23.98 -18.75 -12.12
N PHE A 146 23.31 -18.97 -13.25
CA PHE A 146 22.34 -20.06 -13.43
C PHE A 146 23.01 -21.40 -13.82
N VAL A 147 24.23 -21.64 -13.31
CA VAL A 147 24.87 -22.96 -13.43
C VAL A 147 24.76 -23.66 -12.09
N ASP A 148 23.83 -24.60 -12.03
CA ASP A 148 23.76 -25.77 -11.14
C ASP A 148 23.79 -25.53 -9.62
N GLU A 149 22.65 -25.09 -9.06
CA GLU A 149 22.31 -25.41 -7.66
C GLU A 149 21.14 -26.41 -7.67
N PRO A 150 21.36 -27.70 -7.33
CA PRO A 150 20.28 -28.66 -7.29
C PRO A 150 19.27 -28.29 -6.21
N MET A 151 17.99 -28.30 -6.58
CA MET A 151 16.80 -28.09 -5.74
C MET A 151 16.93 -28.76 -4.37
N ARG A 152 17.42 -28.02 -3.38
CA ARG A 152 17.35 -28.42 -1.98
C ARG A 152 15.90 -28.24 -1.54
N ARG A 153 15.11 -29.32 -1.59
CA ARG A 153 13.83 -29.41 -0.86
C ARG A 153 14.13 -29.04 0.58
N LYS A 154 13.74 -27.83 1.01
CA LYS A 154 13.62 -27.53 2.43
C LYS A 154 12.40 -28.28 2.93
N GLY A 155 12.66 -29.40 3.62
CA GLY A 155 11.68 -30.11 4.43
C GLY A 155 11.01 -29.16 5.42
N GLU A 156 9.73 -29.41 5.68
CA GLU A 156 9.31 -30.05 6.93
C GLU A 156 9.66 -29.19 8.14
N ILE A 157 8.74 -28.30 8.52
CA ILE A 157 8.09 -28.25 9.85
C ILE A 157 6.68 -27.70 9.66
#